data_AF-A0A0R1HPG7-F1
#
_entry.id   AF-A0A0R1HPG7-F1
#
_cell.length_a   1.000
_cell.length_b   1.000
_cell.length_c   1.000
_cell.angle_alpha   90.00
_cell.angle_beta   90.00
_cell.angle_gamma   90.00
#
_symmetry.space_group_name_H-M   'P 1'
#
loop_
_entity.id
_entity.type
_entity.pdbx_description
1 polymer ?
#
loop_
_entity_poly.entity_id
_entity_poly.type
_entity_poly.pdbx_seq_one_letter_code
_entity_poly.pdbx_strand_id
1 'polypeptide(L)'
;MTKQNESKTRHNVIIDMNDFILEYAARRLGNKNDLAETVYNAAKNDLKGLDTLFNDQGEAREHVYTAVAEGFISDDQPALDQAQAKQAADKMAVEAMAYLGSHLSDFDRWKNN
;
A
#
# COMPACT_ATOMS: atom_id res chain seq x y z
N MET A 1 1.53 20.31 -12.23
CA MET A 1 2.71 20.69 -11.43
C MET A 1 3.93 20.55 -12.35
N THR A 2 5.18 20.58 -11.88
CA THR A 2 6.31 20.09 -12.71
C THR A 2 6.40 18.57 -12.56
N LYS A 3 6.82 17.85 -13.62
CA LYS A 3 6.94 16.38 -13.60
C LYS A 3 7.77 15.83 -12.43
N GLN A 4 8.77 16.58 -11.97
CA GLN A 4 9.58 16.21 -10.81
C GLN A 4 8.81 16.27 -9.48
N ASN A 5 7.89 17.21 -9.33
CA ASN A 5 7.06 17.31 -8.13
C ASN A 5 6.00 16.20 -8.13
N GLU A 6 5.40 15.90 -9.28
CA GLU A 6 4.43 14.79 -9.44
C GLU A 6 5.05 13.43 -9.08
N SER A 7 6.28 13.17 -9.55
CA SER A 7 7.01 11.95 -9.20
C SER A 7 7.32 11.84 -7.70
N LYS A 8 7.62 12.95 -7.02
CA LYS A 8 7.88 12.96 -5.57
C LYS A 8 6.59 12.74 -4.78
N THR A 9 5.49 13.39 -5.16
CA THR A 9 4.18 13.21 -4.52
C THR A 9 3.75 11.75 -4.63
N ARG A 10 3.83 11.16 -5.83
CA ARG A 10 3.48 9.77 -6.05
C ARG A 10 4.33 8.80 -5.21
N HIS A 11 5.63 9.06 -5.11
CA HIS A 11 6.52 8.23 -4.29
C HIS A 11 6.16 8.30 -2.80
N ASN A 12 5.84 9.49 -2.29
CA ASN A 12 5.38 9.64 -0.91
C ASN A 12 4.07 8.88 -0.67
N VAL A 13 3.13 8.91 -1.62
CA VAL A 13 1.88 8.14 -1.53
C VAL A 13 2.17 6.63 -1.46
N ILE A 14 3.13 6.11 -2.23
CA ILE A 14 3.56 4.71 -2.14
C ILE A 14 4.09 4.37 -0.74
N ILE A 15 4.88 5.27 -0.14
CA ILE A 15 5.37 5.09 1.23
C ILE A 15 4.20 5.09 2.21
N ASP A 16 3.26 6.04 2.09
CA ASP A 16 2.08 6.15 2.96
C ASP A 16 1.21 4.89 2.87
N MET A 17 0.98 4.35 1.66
CA MET A 17 0.26 3.08 1.47
C MET A 17 0.91 1.95 2.28
N ASN A 18 2.23 1.79 2.17
CA ASN A 18 2.96 0.76 2.88
C ASN A 18 2.99 1.00 4.40
N ASP A 19 3.04 2.24 4.84
CA ASP A 19 2.96 2.59 6.25
C ASP A 19 1.60 2.26 6.86
N PHE A 20 0.50 2.59 6.16
CA PHE A 20 -0.85 2.28 6.63
C PHE A 20 -1.10 0.76 6.72
N ILE A 21 -0.68 -0.02 5.73
CA ILE A 21 -0.88 -1.47 5.78
C ILE A 21 0.00 -2.13 6.85
N LEU A 22 1.18 -1.59 7.13
CA LEU A 22 2.03 -2.06 8.23
C LEU A 22 1.52 -1.65 9.60
N GLU A 23 0.93 -0.46 9.73
CA GLU A 23 0.22 -0.06 10.95
C GLU A 23 -0.95 -0.99 11.24
N TYR A 24 -1.73 -1.31 10.20
CA TYR A 24 -2.82 -2.27 10.30
C TYR A 24 -2.30 -3.68 10.66
N ALA A 25 -1.22 -4.13 10.01
CA ALA A 25 -0.58 -5.40 10.30
C ALA A 25 -0.07 -5.48 11.76
N ALA A 26 0.55 -4.42 12.25
CA ALA A 26 1.03 -4.31 13.64
C ALA A 26 -0.13 -4.47 14.64
N ARG A 27 -1.27 -3.81 14.38
CA ARG A 27 -2.47 -3.93 15.22
C ARG A 27 -3.08 -5.32 15.20
N ARG A 28 -3.07 -6.01 14.05
CA ARG A 28 -3.73 -7.32 13.86
C ARG A 28 -2.85 -8.50 14.25
N LEU A 29 -1.55 -8.43 13.96
CA LEU A 29 -0.59 -9.53 14.09
C LEU A 29 0.39 -9.33 15.26
N GLY A 30 0.40 -8.13 15.87
CA GLY A 30 1.40 -7.69 16.83
C GLY A 30 2.65 -7.11 16.15
N ASN A 31 3.46 -6.39 16.92
CA ASN A 31 4.74 -5.87 16.43
C ASN A 31 5.73 -7.03 16.30
N LYS A 32 6.25 -7.21 15.09
CA LYS A 32 7.19 -8.28 14.74
C LYS A 32 8.39 -7.72 14.02
N ASN A 33 9.54 -8.37 14.23
CA ASN A 33 10.79 -8.01 13.56
C ASN A 33 10.75 -8.22 12.04
N ASP A 34 9.79 -8.96 11.52
CA ASP A 34 9.64 -9.34 10.12
C ASP A 34 8.30 -8.87 9.55
N LEU A 35 7.66 -7.85 10.14
CA LEU A 35 6.32 -7.43 9.76
C LEU A 35 6.22 -7.00 8.29
N ALA A 36 7.18 -6.19 7.83
CA ALA A 36 7.29 -5.76 6.43
C ALA A 36 7.44 -6.95 5.46
N GLU A 37 8.32 -7.89 5.81
CA GLU A 37 8.56 -9.09 5.03
C GLU A 37 7.33 -10.01 5.00
N THR A 38 6.63 -10.13 6.13
CA THR A 38 5.39 -10.93 6.26
C THR A 38 4.30 -10.38 5.33
N VAL A 39 4.07 -9.06 5.37
CA VAL A 39 3.07 -8.40 4.52
C VAL A 39 3.45 -8.56 3.04
N TYR A 40 4.71 -8.29 2.68
CA TYR A 40 5.19 -8.47 1.32
C TYR A 40 5.03 -9.90 0.82
N ASN A 41 5.48 -10.90 1.59
CA ASN A 41 5.41 -12.29 1.17
C ASN A 41 3.97 -12.79 0.96
N ALA A 42 3.01 -12.28 1.74
CA ALA A 42 1.61 -12.58 1.54
C ALA A 42 1.09 -12.03 0.19
N ALA A 43 1.50 -10.82 -0.18
CA ALA A 43 0.86 -10.05 -1.25
C ALA A 43 1.68 -9.91 -2.55
N LYS A 44 2.94 -10.34 -2.58
CA LYS A 44 3.87 -10.14 -3.71
C LYS A 44 3.39 -10.68 -5.06
N ASN A 45 2.57 -11.72 -5.05
CA ASN A 45 2.02 -12.34 -6.26
C ASN A 45 0.58 -11.88 -6.53
N ASP A 46 -0.20 -11.65 -5.48
CA ASP A 46 -1.58 -11.21 -5.54
C ASP A 46 -1.92 -10.46 -4.24
N LEU A 47 -2.43 -9.23 -4.35
CA LEU A 47 -2.83 -8.42 -3.20
C LEU A 47 -3.96 -9.07 -2.38
N LYS A 48 -4.71 -10.03 -2.94
CA LYS A 48 -5.67 -10.86 -2.18
C LYS A 48 -5.02 -11.69 -1.07
N GLY A 49 -3.71 -11.87 -1.12
CA GLY A 49 -2.97 -12.50 -0.03
C GLY A 49 -3.06 -11.72 1.29
N LEU A 50 -3.30 -10.41 1.25
CA LEU A 50 -3.55 -9.60 2.44
C LEU A 50 -4.83 -10.06 3.18
N ASP A 51 -5.90 -10.38 2.44
CA ASP A 51 -7.15 -10.88 3.00
C ASP A 51 -6.91 -12.17 3.79
N THR A 52 -6.04 -13.04 3.26
CA THR A 52 -5.68 -14.31 3.90
C THR A 52 -4.80 -14.07 5.13
N LEU A 53 -3.83 -13.15 5.02
CA LEU A 53 -2.93 -12.80 6.12
C LEU A 53 -3.68 -12.22 7.33
N PHE A 54 -4.64 -11.32 7.09
CA PHE A 54 -5.38 -10.63 8.14
C PHE A 54 -6.72 -11.29 8.50
N ASN A 55 -7.15 -12.27 7.70
CA ASN A 55 -8.43 -12.96 7.79
C ASN A 55 -9.59 -11.96 7.94
N ASP A 56 -9.64 -10.97 7.05
CA ASP A 56 -10.52 -9.81 7.15
C ASP A 56 -11.37 -9.55 5.89
N GLN A 57 -11.46 -10.56 5.01
CA GLN A 57 -12.29 -10.52 3.80
C GLN A 57 -11.99 -9.33 2.86
N GLY A 58 -10.77 -8.77 2.93
CA GLY A 58 -10.33 -7.70 2.03
C GLY A 58 -10.42 -6.30 2.64
N GLU A 59 -10.84 -6.16 3.90
CA GLU A 59 -10.92 -4.87 4.60
C GLU A 59 -9.60 -4.09 4.49
N ALA A 60 -8.47 -4.71 4.85
CA ALA A 60 -7.18 -4.03 4.76
C ALA A 60 -6.77 -3.70 3.33
N ARG A 61 -7.01 -4.61 2.38
CA ARG A 61 -6.65 -4.38 0.98
C ARG A 61 -7.43 -3.20 0.41
N GLU A 62 -8.74 -3.17 0.61
CA GLU A 62 -9.62 -2.22 -0.05
C GLU A 62 -9.66 -0.88 0.69
N HIS A 63 -9.86 -0.89 2.01
CA HIS A 63 -10.17 0.31 2.79
C HIS A 63 -8.97 0.92 3.50
N VAL A 64 -7.86 0.21 3.61
CA VAL A 64 -6.61 0.72 4.20
C VAL A 64 -5.55 0.96 3.13
N TYR A 65 -5.32 -0.03 2.27
CA TYR A 65 -4.24 0.02 1.30
C TYR A 65 -4.64 0.75 0.01
N THR A 66 -5.61 0.20 -0.73
CA THR A 66 -6.02 0.76 -2.03
C THR A 66 -6.71 2.12 -1.90
N ALA A 67 -7.47 2.36 -0.82
CA ALA A 67 -8.13 3.64 -0.56
C ALA A 67 -7.17 4.85 -0.58
N VAL A 68 -5.92 4.68 -0.14
CA VAL A 68 -4.89 5.74 -0.18
C VAL A 68 -4.54 6.09 -1.63
N ALA A 69 -4.38 5.09 -2.50
CA ALA A 69 -4.16 5.31 -3.92
C ALA A 69 -5.39 5.92 -4.60
N GLU A 70 -6.60 5.49 -4.25
CA GLU A 70 -7.85 6.04 -4.79
C GLU A 70 -7.98 7.53 -4.48
N GLY A 71 -7.69 7.95 -3.25
CA GLY A 71 -7.68 9.36 -2.86
C GLY A 71 -6.68 10.18 -3.69
N PHE A 72 -5.45 9.68 -3.85
CA PHE A 72 -4.44 10.35 -4.67
C PHE A 72 -4.85 10.44 -6.15
N ILE A 73 -5.34 9.35 -6.75
CA ILE A 73 -5.74 9.31 -8.16
C ILE A 73 -6.91 10.27 -8.42
N SER A 74 -7.87 10.37 -7.49
CA SER A 74 -8.99 11.32 -7.59
C SER A 74 -8.50 12.76 -7.66
N ASP A 75 -7.50 13.12 -6.85
CA ASP A 75 -6.94 14.47 -6.81
C ASP A 75 -6.03 14.77 -8.01
N ASP A 76 -5.23 13.79 -8.43
CA ASP A 76 -4.25 13.93 -9.51
C ASP A 76 -4.89 13.88 -10.90
N GLN A 77 -5.94 13.06 -11.07
CA GLN A 77 -6.58 12.78 -12.35
C GLN A 77 -8.11 12.85 -12.26
N PRO A 78 -8.69 14.04 -11.97
CA PRO A 78 -10.12 14.21 -11.75
C PRO A 78 -11.00 13.96 -12.98
N ALA A 79 -10.39 13.79 -14.17
CA ALA A 79 -11.10 13.51 -15.42
C ALA A 79 -11.32 12.02 -15.68
N LEU A 80 -10.72 11.13 -14.89
CA LEU A 80 -10.95 9.69 -15.02
C LEU A 80 -12.37 9.32 -14.58
N ASP A 81 -12.99 8.40 -15.30
CA ASP A 81 -14.20 7.76 -14.80
C ASP A 81 -13.87 6.80 -13.63
N GLN A 82 -14.91 6.32 -12.96
CA GLN A 82 -14.76 5.44 -11.79
C GLN A 82 -13.97 4.15 -12.11
N ALA A 83 -14.16 3.55 -13.28
CA ALA A 83 -13.50 2.31 -13.65
C ALA A 83 -12.01 2.55 -13.95
N GLN A 84 -11.70 3.65 -14.63
CA GLN A 84 -10.34 4.07 -14.92
C GLN A 84 -9.58 4.46 -13.65
N ALA A 85 -10.21 5.23 -12.76
CA ALA A 85 -9.63 5.62 -11.47
C ALA A 85 -9.32 4.39 -10.61
N LYS A 86 -10.28 3.45 -10.52
CA LYS A 86 -10.07 2.18 -9.83
C LYS A 86 -8.91 1.38 -10.42
N GLN A 87 -8.84 1.25 -11.75
CA GLN A 87 -7.75 0.53 -12.39
C GLN A 87 -6.39 1.19 -12.14
N ALA A 88 -6.32 2.51 -12.08
CA ALA A 88 -5.11 3.25 -11.77
C ALA A 88 -4.68 3.06 -10.31
N ALA A 89 -5.64 3.08 -9.38
CA ALA A 89 -5.38 2.80 -7.96
C ALA A 89 -4.90 1.35 -7.75
N ASP A 90 -5.55 0.37 -8.38
CA ASP A 90 -5.15 -1.04 -8.30
C ASP A 90 -3.71 -1.24 -8.83
N LYS A 91 -3.33 -0.55 -9.92
CA LYS A 91 -1.94 -0.57 -10.43
C LYS A 91 -0.97 0.05 -9.43
N MET A 92 -1.32 1.19 -8.83
CA MET A 92 -0.48 1.84 -7.83
C MET A 92 -0.30 0.97 -6.58
N ALA A 93 -1.33 0.24 -6.15
CA ALA A 93 -1.22 -0.71 -5.04
C ALA A 93 -0.24 -1.85 -5.33
N VAL A 94 -0.23 -2.38 -6.56
CA VAL A 94 0.76 -3.39 -6.97
C VAL A 94 2.18 -2.80 -6.96
N GLU A 95 2.34 -1.57 -7.43
CA GLU A 95 3.64 -0.89 -7.40
C GLU A 95 4.12 -0.59 -5.97
N ALA A 96 3.22 -0.19 -5.08
CA ALA A 96 3.54 0.03 -3.68
C ALA A 96 4.01 -1.27 -3.02
N MET A 97 3.38 -2.41 -3.33
CA MET A 97 3.78 -3.71 -2.79
C MET A 97 5.14 -4.17 -3.33
N ALA A 98 5.41 -3.89 -4.61
CA ALA A 98 6.74 -4.11 -5.19
C ALA A 98 7.81 -3.21 -4.56
N TYR A 99 7.45 -1.96 -4.24
CA TYR A 99 8.32 -1.03 -3.52
C TYR A 99 8.65 -1.58 -2.12
N LEU A 100 7.65 -2.03 -1.37
CA LEU A 100 7.85 -2.64 -0.05
C LEU A 100 8.87 -3.79 -0.10
N GLY A 101 8.70 -4.72 -1.05
CA GLY A 101 9.60 -5.86 -1.21
C GLY A 101 11.05 -5.50 -1.57
N SER A 102 11.26 -4.38 -2.26
CA SER A 102 12.60 -3.89 -2.63
C SER A 102 13.23 -2.98 -1.58
N HIS A 103 12.46 -2.52 -0.59
CA HIS A 103 12.86 -1.53 0.41
C HIS A 103 12.47 -1.95 1.84
N LEU A 104 12.48 -3.25 2.14
CA LEU A 104 12.03 -3.77 3.45
C LEU A 104 12.68 -3.04 4.64
N SER A 105 13.97 -2.69 4.53
CA SER A 105 14.72 -1.96 5.57
C SER A 105 14.17 -0.57 5.88
N ASP A 106 13.55 0.09 4.91
CA ASP A 106 12.97 1.43 5.09
C ASP A 106 11.75 1.40 6.02
N PHE A 107 11.17 0.21 6.19
CA PHE A 107 9.98 -0.05 7.00
C PHE A 107 10.29 -0.78 8.32
N ASP A 108 11.58 -0.90 8.69
CA ASP A 108 12.03 -1.57 9.92
C ASP A 108 11.58 -0.89 11.22
N ARG A 109 11.09 0.35 11.17
CA ARG A 109 10.61 1.07 12.36
C ARG A 109 9.49 0.34 13.10
N TRP A 110 8.71 -0.46 12.39
CA TRP A 110 7.62 -1.28 12.96
C TRP A 110 8.11 -2.44 13.82
N LYS A 111 9.41 -2.75 13.82
CA LYS A 111 10.00 -3.80 14.68
C LYS A 111 9.96 -3.46 16.17
N ASN A 112 9.99 -2.17 16.52
CA ASN A 112 10.17 -1.69 17.89
C ASN A 112 9.10 -0.70 18.38
N ASN A 113 8.12 -0.36 17.54
CA ASN A 113 6.92 0.37 17.98
C ASN A 113 6.00 -0.53 18.81
#